data_AF-A0A943YZB0-F1
#
_entry.id   AF-A0A943YZB0-F1
#
_cell.length_a   1.000
_cell.length_b   1.000
_cell.length_c   1.000
_cell.angle_alpha   90.00
_cell.angle_beta   90.00
_cell.angle_gamma   90.00
#
_symmetry.space_group_name_H-M   'P 1'
#
loop_
_entity.id
_entity.type
_entity.pdbx_description
1 polymer ?
#
loop_
_entity_poly.entity_id
_entity_poly.type
_entity_poly.pdbx_seq_one_letter_code
_entity_poly.pdbx_strand_id
1 'polypeptide(L)'
;MVKVLKEIALVLLLTFCTSCALAETTGERNALRSANSYLSFSAFSYSGLIDQLEFEGYSTSEATYAADNCGADWNEQAAKSAASYLSFTAFSQDGLIDQLKYEGFTQSQAEYGVEHSYSDSKTQALNSANSYLSFSAFSYSGLISQLEYEGYSTEDATYAADNCGADWNEQAAKSAANYLSFTSFSRSGLIDQLEYEGFTREQAEYGVKQNGY
;
A
#
# COMPACT_ATOMS: atom_id res chain seq x y z
N MET A 1 -7.72 -65.51 36.97
CA MET A 1 -6.47 -64.73 36.85
C MET A 1 -6.07 -64.41 35.41
N VAL A 2 -6.27 -65.30 34.43
CA VAL A 2 -5.83 -65.06 33.03
C VAL A 2 -6.68 -64.02 32.26
N LYS A 3 -7.94 -63.79 32.64
CA LYS A 3 -8.83 -62.83 31.96
C LYS A 3 -8.50 -61.36 32.26
N VAL A 4 -8.11 -61.05 33.50
CA VAL A 4 -7.77 -59.68 33.94
C VAL A 4 -6.42 -59.21 33.36
N LEU A 5 -5.49 -60.14 33.11
CA LEU A 5 -4.21 -59.85 32.47
C LEU A 5 -4.34 -59.50 30.97
N LYS A 6 -5.37 -59.98 30.27
CA LYS A 6 -5.61 -59.64 28.86
C LYS A 6 -6.22 -58.23 28.68
N GLU A 7 -7.04 -57.78 29.62
CA GLU A 7 -7.62 -56.42 29.58
C GLU A 7 -6.59 -55.36 30.00
N ILE A 8 -5.71 -55.67 30.96
CA ILE A 8 -4.60 -54.76 31.35
C ILE A 8 -3.58 -54.62 30.21
N ALA A 9 -3.29 -55.69 29.46
CA ALA A 9 -2.40 -55.62 28.30
C ALA A 9 -3.00 -54.82 27.12
N LEU A 10 -4.32 -54.81 26.96
CA LEU A 10 -5.00 -54.05 25.90
C LEU A 10 -5.09 -52.56 26.23
N VAL A 11 -5.19 -52.20 27.51
CA VAL A 11 -5.17 -50.80 27.96
C VAL A 11 -3.75 -50.22 27.95
N LEU A 12 -2.71 -51.03 28.22
CA LEU A 12 -1.30 -50.59 28.12
C LEU A 12 -0.81 -50.40 26.67
N LEU A 13 -1.45 -51.03 25.69
CA LEU A 13 -1.11 -50.87 24.25
C LEU A 13 -1.79 -49.67 23.60
N LEU A 14 -2.79 -49.05 24.26
CA LEU A 14 -3.45 -47.83 23.80
C LEU A 14 -2.88 -46.55 24.44
N THR A 15 -1.94 -46.66 25.39
CA THR A 15 -1.27 -45.51 26.04
C THR A 15 0.14 -45.24 25.50
N PHE A 16 0.54 -45.88 24.39
CA PHE A 16 1.80 -45.62 23.68
C PHE A 16 1.59 -45.34 22.18
N CYS A 17 0.47 -44.69 21.83
CA CYS A 17 0.31 -44.07 20.51
C CYS A 17 -0.01 -42.58 20.68
N THR A 18 0.84 -41.87 21.41
CA THR A 18 0.76 -40.41 21.56
C THR A 18 2.14 -39.76 21.45
N SER A 19 2.99 -40.25 20.55
CA SER A 19 4.12 -39.47 20.02
C SER A 19 4.61 -40.02 18.67
N CYS A 20 3.73 -40.07 17.68
CA CYS A 20 4.17 -39.71 16.34
C CYS A 20 3.71 -38.26 16.15
N ALA A 21 4.36 -37.33 16.87
CA ALA A 21 4.39 -35.96 16.37
C ALA A 21 4.99 -36.08 14.96
N LEU A 22 4.24 -35.73 13.93
CA LEU A 22 4.68 -35.78 12.54
C LEU A 22 6.06 -35.12 12.48
N ALA A 23 7.10 -35.93 12.24
CA ALA A 23 8.46 -35.42 12.21
C ALA A 23 8.57 -34.47 11.01
N GLU A 24 8.96 -33.23 11.27
CA GLU A 24 9.20 -32.20 10.26
C GLU A 24 10.05 -32.76 9.11
N THR A 25 9.50 -32.68 7.91
CA THR A 25 10.15 -33.12 6.68
C THR A 25 11.30 -32.20 6.31
N THR A 26 12.21 -32.67 5.46
CA THR A 26 13.30 -31.81 4.96
C THR A 26 12.77 -30.64 4.13
N GLY A 27 11.66 -30.84 3.41
CA GLY A 27 11.01 -29.79 2.62
C GLY A 27 10.43 -28.69 3.49
N GLU A 28 9.69 -29.05 4.54
CA GLU A 28 9.17 -28.13 5.56
C GLU A 28 10.30 -27.32 6.24
N ARG A 29 11.39 -27.98 6.64
CA ARG A 29 12.59 -27.29 7.19
C ARG A 29 13.17 -26.24 6.22
N ASN A 30 13.24 -26.59 4.94
CA ASN A 30 13.82 -25.72 3.93
C ASN A 30 12.90 -24.54 3.63
N ALA A 31 11.60 -24.78 3.49
CA ALA A 31 10.59 -23.73 3.31
C ALA A 31 10.61 -22.76 4.50
N LEU A 32 10.68 -23.27 5.73
CA LEU A 32 10.79 -22.45 6.94
C LEU A 32 12.08 -21.61 6.96
N ARG A 33 13.20 -22.14 6.49
CA ARG A 33 14.44 -21.36 6.33
C ARG A 33 14.32 -20.27 5.28
N SER A 34 13.72 -20.56 4.12
CA SER A 34 13.42 -19.56 3.08
C SER A 34 12.52 -18.46 3.63
N ALA A 35 11.43 -18.83 4.32
CA ALA A 35 10.49 -17.89 4.94
C ALA A 35 11.20 -16.91 5.89
N ASN A 36 12.03 -17.42 6.80
CA ASN A 36 12.80 -16.58 7.72
C ASN A 36 13.81 -15.68 6.98
N SER A 37 14.42 -16.17 5.90
CA SER A 37 15.30 -15.35 5.06
C SER A 37 14.53 -14.20 4.42
N TYR A 38 13.35 -14.45 3.86
CA TYR A 38 12.49 -13.42 3.27
C TYR A 38 12.06 -12.37 4.28
N LEU A 39 11.54 -12.80 5.43
CA LEU A 39 11.08 -11.93 6.50
C LEU A 39 12.20 -11.09 7.14
N SER A 40 13.46 -11.48 6.95
CA SER A 40 14.62 -10.68 7.37
C SER A 40 14.94 -9.50 6.44
N PHE A 41 14.46 -9.54 5.20
CA PHE A 41 14.74 -8.55 4.17
C PHE A 41 13.51 -7.71 3.78
N SER A 42 12.31 -8.29 3.80
CA SER A 42 11.08 -7.61 3.41
C SER A 42 9.90 -8.10 4.24
N ALA A 43 8.88 -7.25 4.37
CA ALA A 43 7.62 -7.61 5.01
C ALA A 43 6.74 -8.41 4.04
N PHE A 44 6.02 -9.38 4.57
CA PHE A 44 5.05 -10.17 3.81
C PHE A 44 3.76 -10.36 4.60
N SER A 45 2.63 -10.41 3.89
CA SER A 45 1.40 -10.99 4.43
C SER A 45 1.55 -12.50 4.56
N TYR A 46 0.65 -13.13 5.34
CA TYR A 46 0.62 -14.59 5.46
C TYR A 46 0.48 -15.27 4.10
N SER A 47 -0.50 -14.84 3.29
CA SER A 47 -0.72 -15.40 1.95
C SER A 47 0.41 -15.03 0.98
N GLY A 48 0.92 -13.80 1.04
CA GLY A 48 2.02 -13.37 0.17
C GLY A 48 3.31 -14.15 0.42
N LEU A 49 3.60 -14.51 1.67
CA LEU A 49 4.74 -15.37 1.99
C LEU A 49 4.54 -16.79 1.43
N ILE A 50 3.32 -17.33 1.53
CA ILE A 50 2.98 -18.64 0.94
C ILE A 50 3.16 -18.60 -0.57
N ASP A 51 2.58 -17.61 -1.25
CA ASP A 51 2.67 -17.45 -2.71
C ASP A 51 4.13 -17.33 -3.17
N GLN A 52 4.95 -16.60 -2.41
CA GLN A 52 6.38 -16.46 -2.70
C GLN A 52 7.13 -17.80 -2.59
N LEU A 53 6.83 -18.62 -1.59
CA LEU A 53 7.45 -19.94 -1.41
C LEU A 53 6.94 -20.94 -2.47
N GLU A 54 5.66 -20.90 -2.82
CA GLU A 54 5.11 -21.72 -3.90
C GLU A 54 5.74 -21.36 -5.25
N PHE A 55 5.99 -20.07 -5.50
CA PHE A 55 6.73 -19.61 -6.68
C PHE A 55 8.16 -20.18 -6.73
N GLU A 56 8.81 -20.38 -5.58
CA GLU A 56 10.12 -21.05 -5.49
C GLU A 56 10.06 -22.58 -5.65
N GLY A 57 8.85 -23.15 -5.78
CA GLY A 57 8.63 -24.57 -6.02
C GLY A 57 8.43 -25.41 -4.77
N TYR A 58 8.24 -24.79 -3.60
CA TYR A 58 7.72 -25.51 -2.44
C TYR A 58 6.27 -25.92 -2.69
N SER A 59 5.88 -27.09 -2.19
CA SER A 59 4.47 -27.47 -2.20
C SER A 59 3.65 -26.55 -1.29
N THR A 60 2.35 -26.42 -1.56
CA THR A 60 1.42 -25.67 -0.69
C THR A 60 1.55 -26.11 0.76
N SER A 61 1.67 -27.41 1.04
CA SER A 61 1.85 -27.92 2.40
C SER A 61 3.14 -27.42 3.07
N GLU A 62 4.25 -27.36 2.34
CA GLU A 62 5.54 -26.89 2.89
C GLU A 62 5.53 -25.37 3.09
N ALA A 63 4.94 -24.62 2.16
CA ALA A 63 4.79 -23.17 2.25
C ALA A 63 3.87 -22.75 3.40
N THR A 64 2.71 -23.41 3.54
CA THR A 64 1.81 -23.20 4.69
C THR A 64 2.50 -23.57 6.00
N TYR A 65 3.20 -24.72 6.05
CA TYR A 65 3.98 -25.10 7.23
C TYR A 65 5.00 -24.02 7.59
N ALA A 66 5.73 -23.48 6.61
CA ALA A 66 6.72 -22.43 6.84
C ALA A 66 6.09 -21.15 7.39
N ALA A 67 4.99 -20.68 6.81
CA ALA A 67 4.26 -19.51 7.30
C ALA A 67 3.75 -19.73 8.73
N ASP A 68 3.16 -20.89 9.03
CA ASP A 68 2.64 -21.22 10.36
C ASP A 68 3.74 -21.31 11.43
N ASN A 69 4.96 -21.71 11.06
CA ASN A 69 6.04 -22.02 11.99
C ASN A 69 7.19 -20.99 11.99
N CYS A 70 7.13 -19.93 11.17
CA CYS A 70 8.16 -18.89 11.13
C CYS A 70 8.18 -17.97 12.36
N GLY A 71 7.10 -17.96 13.15
CA GLY A 71 7.00 -17.11 14.34
C GLY A 71 6.78 -15.63 14.02
N ALA A 72 6.38 -15.30 12.79
CA ALA A 72 6.02 -13.93 12.41
C ALA A 72 4.75 -13.48 13.14
N ASP A 73 4.78 -12.25 13.64
CA ASP A 73 3.57 -11.51 13.98
C ASP A 73 3.07 -10.80 12.72
N TRP A 74 1.94 -11.25 12.18
CA TRP A 74 1.39 -10.71 10.94
C TRP A 74 0.91 -9.27 11.04
N ASN A 75 0.56 -8.79 12.24
CA ASN A 75 0.28 -7.37 12.47
C ASN A 75 1.58 -6.55 12.42
N GLU A 76 2.67 -7.08 13.00
CA GLU A 76 3.99 -6.45 12.90
C GLU A 76 4.50 -6.42 11.45
N GLN A 77 4.26 -7.47 10.67
CA GLN A 77 4.59 -7.48 9.23
C GLN A 77 3.79 -6.44 8.46
N ALA A 78 2.50 -6.26 8.76
CA ALA A 78 1.69 -5.20 8.13
C ALA A 78 2.24 -3.80 8.45
N ALA A 79 2.64 -3.55 9.69
CA ALA A 79 3.28 -2.29 10.08
C ALA A 79 4.62 -2.07 9.33
N LYS A 80 5.45 -3.11 9.22
CA LYS A 80 6.70 -3.02 8.43
C LYS A 80 6.45 -2.73 6.95
N SER A 81 5.43 -3.36 6.34
CA SER A 81 5.05 -3.07 4.95
C SER A 81 4.56 -1.63 4.81
N ALA A 82 3.66 -1.18 5.69
CA ALA A 82 3.16 0.20 5.73
C ALA A 82 4.31 1.22 5.82
N ALA A 83 5.22 1.04 6.78
CA ALA A 83 6.38 1.89 6.96
C ALA A 83 7.31 1.89 5.74
N SER A 84 7.51 0.73 5.11
CA SER A 84 8.29 0.61 3.88
C SER A 84 7.66 1.46 2.76
N TYR A 85 6.36 1.33 2.53
CA TYR A 85 5.66 2.13 1.53
C TYR A 85 5.78 3.64 1.77
N LEU A 86 5.52 4.08 3.00
CA LEU A 86 5.60 5.49 3.39
C LEU A 86 7.01 6.07 3.27
N SER A 87 8.06 5.23 3.23
CA SER A 87 9.43 5.68 3.01
C SER A 87 9.76 6.01 1.54
N PHE A 88 8.97 5.50 0.60
CA PHE A 88 9.21 5.68 -0.85
C PHE A 88 8.13 6.50 -1.56
N THR A 89 6.89 6.44 -1.10
CA THR A 89 5.78 7.15 -1.72
C THR A 89 4.77 7.62 -0.67
N ALA A 90 4.09 8.72 -0.96
CA ALA A 90 3.01 9.21 -0.13
C ALA A 90 1.73 8.41 -0.35
N PHE A 91 0.94 8.26 0.71
CA PHE A 91 -0.36 7.62 0.68
C PHE A 91 -1.30 8.33 1.65
N SER A 92 -2.59 8.34 1.32
CA SER A 92 -3.63 8.51 2.32
C SER A 92 -3.71 7.26 3.21
N GLN A 93 -4.37 7.37 4.37
CA GLN A 93 -4.57 6.21 5.25
C GLN A 93 -5.35 5.11 4.53
N ASP A 94 -6.49 5.47 3.90
CA ASP A 94 -7.34 4.52 3.18
C ASP A 94 -6.61 3.89 1.99
N GLY A 95 -5.86 4.69 1.23
CA GLY A 95 -5.06 4.20 0.12
C GLY A 95 -3.99 3.20 0.56
N LEU A 96 -3.32 3.45 1.69
CA LEU A 96 -2.34 2.52 2.25
C LEU A 96 -2.99 1.24 2.78
N ILE A 97 -4.15 1.35 3.43
CA ILE A 97 -4.93 0.18 3.88
C ILE A 97 -5.31 -0.70 2.68
N ASP A 98 -5.82 -0.10 1.61
CA ASP A 98 -6.19 -0.84 0.40
C ASP A 98 -4.98 -1.45 -0.31
N GLN A 99 -3.82 -0.77 -0.31
CA GLN A 99 -2.57 -1.33 -0.82
C GLN A 99 -2.15 -2.58 -0.03
N LEU A 100 -2.17 -2.54 1.30
CA LEU A 100 -1.83 -3.71 2.12
C LEU A 100 -2.82 -4.87 1.93
N LYS A 101 -4.11 -4.58 1.77
CA LYS A 101 -5.11 -5.62 1.46
C LYS A 101 -4.86 -6.26 0.10
N TYR A 102 -4.45 -5.46 -0.89
CA TYR A 102 -4.04 -5.98 -2.20
C TYR A 102 -2.83 -6.92 -2.07
N GLU A 103 -1.90 -6.65 -1.16
CA GLU A 103 -0.77 -7.54 -0.82
C GLU A 103 -1.16 -8.76 0.04
N GLY A 104 -2.44 -8.95 0.35
CA GLY A 104 -2.95 -10.13 1.05
C GLY A 104 -3.01 -10.01 2.56
N PHE A 105 -2.79 -8.82 3.14
CA PHE A 105 -3.10 -8.58 4.55
C PHE A 105 -4.62 -8.61 4.76
N THR A 106 -5.06 -9.09 5.92
CA THR A 106 -6.48 -8.94 6.30
C THR A 106 -6.81 -7.48 6.57
N GLN A 107 -8.09 -7.11 6.51
CA GLN A 107 -8.54 -5.75 6.86
C GLN A 107 -7.98 -5.29 8.21
N SER A 108 -8.06 -6.14 9.25
CA SER A 108 -7.56 -5.79 10.58
C SER A 108 -6.04 -5.65 10.65
N GLN A 109 -5.29 -6.45 9.88
CA GLN A 109 -3.83 -6.33 9.80
C GLN A 109 -3.42 -5.05 9.08
N ALA A 110 -4.07 -4.73 7.97
CA ALA A 110 -3.83 -3.51 7.22
C ALA A 110 -4.12 -2.26 8.09
N GLU A 111 -5.28 -2.23 8.75
CA GLU A 111 -5.63 -1.16 9.71
C GLU A 111 -4.59 -1.04 10.82
N TYR A 112 -4.20 -2.16 11.43
CA TYR A 112 -3.16 -2.17 12.46
C TYR A 112 -1.84 -1.62 11.93
N GLY A 113 -1.41 -2.07 10.75
CA GLY A 113 -0.16 -1.66 10.13
C GLY A 113 -0.10 -0.17 9.85
N VAL A 114 -1.19 0.39 9.32
CA VAL A 114 -1.33 1.83 9.10
C VAL A 114 -1.36 2.58 10.43
N GLU A 115 -2.17 2.17 11.41
CA GLU A 115 -2.24 2.83 12.73
C GLU A 115 -0.86 2.94 13.41
N HIS A 116 -0.01 1.91 13.28
CA HIS A 116 1.28 1.84 13.96
C HIS A 116 2.46 2.43 13.17
N SER A 117 2.25 2.82 11.92
CA SER A 117 3.31 3.32 11.03
C SER A 117 3.02 4.69 10.44
N TYR A 118 1.74 5.03 10.31
CA TYR A 118 1.28 6.26 9.69
C TYR A 118 1.45 7.42 10.67
N SER A 119 2.33 8.34 10.31
CA SER A 119 2.53 9.59 11.05
C SER A 119 2.38 10.78 10.11
N ASP A 120 1.69 11.80 10.63
CA ASP A 120 1.49 13.10 9.99
C ASP A 120 0.83 13.08 8.60
N SER A 121 -0.51 13.00 8.60
CA SER A 121 -1.34 13.05 7.39
C SER A 121 -1.09 14.27 6.52
N LYS A 122 -0.75 15.42 7.13
CA LYS A 122 -0.46 16.67 6.41
C LYS A 122 0.84 16.56 5.61
N THR A 123 1.86 15.95 6.19
CA THR A 123 3.12 15.66 5.47
C THR A 123 2.87 14.70 4.31
N GLN A 124 2.04 13.67 4.48
CA GLN A 124 1.69 12.75 3.39
C GLN A 124 0.96 13.45 2.26
N ALA A 125 -0.08 14.23 2.57
CA ALA A 125 -0.82 15.01 1.58
C ALA A 125 0.09 16.00 0.83
N LEU A 126 1.01 16.67 1.53
CA LEU A 126 1.99 17.57 0.93
C LEU A 126 2.95 16.84 -0.02
N ASN A 127 3.43 15.66 0.36
CA ASN A 127 4.29 14.84 -0.50
C ASN A 127 3.54 14.33 -1.74
N SER A 128 2.27 13.93 -1.60
CA SER A 128 1.39 13.59 -2.74
C SER A 128 1.21 14.80 -3.65
N ALA A 129 0.91 15.98 -3.10
CA ALA A 129 0.75 17.21 -3.85
C ALA A 129 1.99 17.55 -4.68
N ASN A 130 3.18 17.49 -4.07
CA ASN A 130 4.44 17.74 -4.74
C ASN A 130 4.71 16.71 -5.86
N SER A 131 4.40 15.44 -5.61
CA SER A 131 4.54 14.38 -6.62
C SER A 131 3.63 14.65 -7.82
N TYR A 132 2.36 15.02 -7.59
CA TYR A 132 1.43 15.38 -8.65
C TYR A 132 1.91 16.57 -9.48
N LEU A 133 2.30 17.66 -8.81
CA LEU A 133 2.76 18.88 -9.47
C LEU A 133 4.08 18.71 -10.23
N SER A 134 4.86 17.65 -9.91
CA SER A 134 6.05 17.29 -10.67
C SER A 134 5.73 16.62 -12.02
N PHE A 135 4.54 16.03 -12.16
CA PHE A 135 4.14 15.25 -13.34
C PHE A 135 3.08 15.97 -14.19
N SER A 136 2.13 16.68 -13.57
CA SER A 136 1.05 17.38 -14.26
C SER A 136 0.77 18.73 -13.62
N ALA A 137 0.21 19.64 -14.42
CA ALA A 137 -0.29 20.91 -13.92
C ALA A 137 -1.67 20.73 -13.28
N PHE A 138 -1.92 21.41 -12.17
CA PHE A 138 -3.20 21.44 -11.47
C PHE A 138 -3.57 22.87 -11.09
N SER A 139 -4.88 23.15 -11.06
CA SER A 139 -5.39 24.31 -10.33
C SER A 139 -5.36 24.06 -8.82
N TYR A 140 -5.48 25.12 -8.02
CA TYR A 140 -5.54 25.00 -6.56
C TYR A 140 -6.68 24.06 -6.12
N SER A 141 -7.88 24.30 -6.63
CA SER A 141 -9.07 23.48 -6.33
C SER A 141 -8.96 22.08 -6.92
N GLY A 142 -8.41 21.95 -8.13
CA GLY A 142 -8.19 20.65 -8.77
C GLY A 142 -7.23 19.76 -8.00
N LEU A 143 -6.14 20.33 -7.45
CA LEU A 143 -5.20 19.60 -6.60
C LEU A 143 -5.86 19.13 -5.30
N ILE A 144 -6.63 20.00 -4.64
CA ILE A 144 -7.39 19.63 -3.44
C ILE A 144 -8.35 18.48 -3.75
N SER A 145 -9.17 18.61 -4.80
CA SER A 145 -10.11 17.56 -5.20
C SER A 145 -9.43 16.25 -5.55
N GLN A 146 -8.23 16.29 -6.15
CA GLN A 146 -7.46 15.07 -6.42
C GLN A 146 -7.03 14.38 -5.12
N LEU A 147 -6.52 15.14 -4.14
CA LEU A 147 -6.10 14.57 -2.86
C LEU A 147 -7.30 14.06 -2.04
N GLU A 148 -8.44 14.76 -2.07
CA GLU A 148 -9.67 14.28 -1.43
C GLU A 148 -10.18 12.99 -2.09
N TYR A 149 -10.09 12.89 -3.41
CA TYR A 149 -10.44 11.66 -4.13
C TYR A 149 -9.54 10.48 -3.71
N GLU A 150 -8.28 10.73 -3.39
CA GLU A 150 -7.37 9.73 -2.84
C GLU A 150 -7.62 9.39 -1.37
N GLY A 151 -8.56 10.07 -0.70
CA GLY A 151 -8.93 9.79 0.68
C GLY A 151 -8.21 10.65 1.72
N TYR A 152 -7.53 11.73 1.31
CA TYR A 152 -7.10 12.75 2.27
C TYR A 152 -8.30 13.55 2.80
N SER A 153 -8.22 13.98 4.05
CA SER A 153 -9.22 14.91 4.59
C SER A 153 -9.13 16.26 3.86
N THR A 154 -10.25 17.00 3.79
CA THR A 154 -10.26 18.36 3.25
C THR A 154 -9.23 19.26 3.94
N GLU A 155 -9.02 19.07 5.25
CA GLU A 155 -8.01 19.82 6.01
C GLU A 155 -6.59 19.53 5.52
N ASP A 156 -6.24 18.25 5.35
CA ASP A 156 -4.89 17.85 4.89
C ASP A 156 -4.65 18.22 3.43
N ALA A 157 -5.65 18.04 2.57
CA ALA A 157 -5.58 18.41 1.15
C ALA A 157 -5.42 19.93 0.98
N THR A 158 -6.18 20.72 1.74
CA THR A 158 -6.04 22.18 1.75
C THR A 158 -4.67 22.59 2.27
N TYR A 159 -4.22 21.99 3.39
CA TYR A 159 -2.89 22.23 3.92
C TYR A 159 -1.80 21.93 2.88
N ALA A 160 -1.90 20.81 2.17
CA ALA A 160 -0.95 20.43 1.12
C ALA A 160 -0.91 21.46 -0.02
N ALA A 161 -2.07 21.88 -0.53
CA ALA A 161 -2.15 22.91 -1.56
C ALA A 161 -1.55 24.24 -1.07
N ASP A 162 -1.84 24.66 0.15
CA ASP A 162 -1.32 25.91 0.74
C ASP A 162 0.21 25.88 0.95
N ASN A 163 0.79 24.70 1.19
CA ASN A 163 2.19 24.54 1.59
C ASN A 163 3.09 23.89 0.53
N CYS A 164 2.56 23.49 -0.64
CA CYS A 164 3.35 22.92 -1.73
C CYS A 164 4.26 23.93 -2.45
N GLY A 165 4.09 25.23 -2.21
CA GLY A 165 4.91 26.28 -2.81
C GLY A 165 4.62 26.51 -4.30
N ALA A 166 3.50 26.00 -4.83
CA ALA A 166 3.11 26.22 -6.21
C ALA A 166 2.77 27.69 -6.47
N ASP A 167 3.26 28.23 -7.58
CA ASP A 167 2.70 29.43 -8.19
C ASP A 167 1.54 29.03 -9.10
N TRP A 168 0.32 29.37 -8.69
CA TRP A 168 -0.89 28.99 -9.42
C TRP A 168 -1.02 29.65 -10.80
N ASN A 169 -0.37 30.80 -11.03
CA ASN A 169 -0.28 31.38 -12.37
C ASN A 169 0.68 30.57 -13.25
N GLU A 170 1.79 30.09 -12.68
CA GLU A 170 2.72 29.20 -13.38
C GLU A 170 2.05 27.86 -13.72
N GLN A 171 1.26 27.29 -12.81
CA GLN A 171 0.50 26.08 -13.08
C GLN A 171 -0.54 26.27 -14.20
N ALA A 172 -1.22 27.42 -14.24
CA ALA A 172 -2.15 27.74 -15.34
C ALA A 172 -1.41 27.86 -16.69
N ALA A 173 -0.22 28.46 -16.71
CA ALA A 173 0.62 28.53 -17.91
C ALA A 173 1.09 27.14 -18.37
N LYS A 174 1.46 26.24 -17.44
CA LYS A 174 1.82 24.85 -17.75
C LYS A 174 0.62 24.07 -18.30
N SER A 175 -0.57 24.20 -17.70
CA SER A 175 -1.78 23.53 -18.22
C SER A 175 -2.13 24.02 -19.62
N ALA A 176 -2.09 25.35 -19.84
CA ALA A 176 -2.29 25.95 -21.17
C ALA A 176 -1.30 25.40 -22.21
N ALA A 177 -0.01 25.33 -21.87
CA ALA A 177 1.04 24.79 -22.73
C ALA A 177 0.77 23.32 -23.08
N ASN A 178 0.40 22.51 -22.07
CA ASN A 178 0.08 21.10 -22.25
C ASN A 178 -1.06 20.92 -23.25
N TYR A 179 -2.18 21.66 -23.09
CA TYR A 179 -3.29 21.59 -24.04
C TYR A 179 -2.88 21.92 -25.47
N LEU A 180 -2.13 23.01 -25.65
CA LEU A 180 -1.68 23.47 -26.95
C LEU A 180 -0.67 22.52 -27.61
N SER A 181 0.00 21.66 -26.83
CA SER A 181 0.87 20.61 -27.37
C SER A 181 0.10 19.47 -28.05
N PHE A 182 -1.16 19.24 -27.68
CA PHE A 182 -2.00 18.16 -28.21
C PHE A 182 -3.06 18.63 -29.20
N THR A 183 -3.62 19.82 -29.01
CA THR A 183 -4.69 20.34 -29.87
C THR A 183 -4.70 21.87 -29.93
N SER A 184 -5.23 22.41 -31.02
CA SER A 184 -5.42 23.85 -31.19
C SER A 184 -6.64 24.34 -30.42
N PHE A 185 -6.51 25.48 -29.75
CA PHE A 185 -7.61 26.19 -29.11
C PHE A 185 -7.76 27.60 -29.69
N SER A 186 -8.91 28.24 -29.47
CA SER A 186 -9.00 29.70 -29.51
C SER A 186 -8.61 30.26 -28.13
N ARG A 187 -8.23 31.55 -28.06
CA ARG A 187 -7.92 32.20 -26.77
C ARG A 187 -9.04 32.02 -25.74
N SER A 188 -10.28 32.30 -26.13
CA SER A 188 -11.43 32.18 -25.24
C SER A 188 -11.71 30.73 -24.86
N GLY A 189 -11.62 29.80 -25.82
CA GLY A 189 -11.84 28.39 -25.54
C GLY A 189 -10.83 27.80 -24.57
N LEU A 190 -9.56 28.21 -24.66
CA LEU A 190 -8.54 27.76 -23.70
C LEU A 190 -8.76 28.38 -22.31
N ILE A 191 -9.20 29.64 -22.23
CA ILE A 191 -9.60 30.24 -20.94
C ILE A 191 -10.75 29.45 -20.32
N ASP A 192 -11.81 29.19 -21.08
CA ASP A 192 -12.99 28.46 -20.60
C ASP A 192 -12.60 27.04 -20.12
N GLN A 193 -11.66 26.39 -20.82
CA GLN A 193 -11.14 25.07 -20.41
C GLN A 193 -10.38 25.13 -19.08
N LEU A 194 -9.50 26.12 -18.90
CA LEU A 194 -8.76 26.26 -17.65
C LEU A 194 -9.68 26.63 -16.48
N GLU A 195 -10.70 27.46 -16.71
CA GLU A 195 -11.71 27.76 -15.70
C GLU A 195 -12.53 26.52 -15.32
N TYR A 196 -12.87 25.68 -16.31
CA TYR A 196 -13.53 24.40 -16.04
C TYR A 196 -12.66 23.48 -15.17
N GLU A 197 -11.33 23.52 -15.33
CA GLU A 197 -10.37 22.81 -14.48
C GLU A 197 -10.12 23.47 -13.11
N GLY A 198 -10.83 24.57 -12.82
CA GLY A 198 -10.80 25.21 -11.51
C GLY A 198 -9.78 26.32 -11.35
N PHE A 199 -9.10 26.75 -12.42
CA PHE A 199 -8.33 27.99 -12.38
C PHE A 199 -9.26 29.20 -12.27
N THR A 200 -8.83 30.24 -11.56
CA THR A 200 -9.52 31.54 -11.60
C THR A 200 -9.42 32.16 -13.00
N ARG A 201 -10.34 33.07 -13.33
CA ARG A 201 -10.30 33.82 -14.60
C ARG A 201 -8.93 34.48 -14.81
N GLU A 202 -8.38 35.09 -13.77
CA GLU A 202 -7.09 35.79 -13.83
C GLU A 202 -5.93 34.82 -14.11
N GLN A 203 -5.92 33.64 -13.47
CA GLN A 203 -4.91 32.60 -13.72
C GLN A 203 -5.04 32.02 -15.13
N ALA A 204 -6.26 31.75 -15.60
CA ALA A 204 -6.51 31.26 -16.95
C ALA A 204 -6.04 32.28 -18.00
N GLU A 205 -6.40 33.57 -17.82
CA GLU A 205 -5.94 34.65 -18.69
C GLU A 205 -4.42 34.82 -18.67
N TYR A 206 -3.79 34.67 -17.51
CA TYR A 206 -2.33 34.65 -17.40
C TYR A 206 -1.74 33.49 -18.18
N GLY A 207 -2.26 32.28 -17.99
CA GLY A 207 -1.76 31.06 -18.61
C GLY A 207 -1.81 31.10 -20.13
N VAL A 208 -2.93 31.55 -20.71
CA VAL A 208 -3.04 31.70 -22.16
C VAL A 208 -2.10 32.78 -22.70
N LYS A 209 -1.93 33.90 -21.97
CA LYS A 209 -1.01 34.98 -22.38
C LYS A 209 0.45 34.51 -22.43
N GLN A 210 0.89 33.69 -21.48
CA GLN A 210 2.24 33.11 -21.51
C GLN A 210 2.45 32.16 -22.70
N ASN A 211 1.37 31.66 -23.31
CA ASN A 211 1.40 30.72 -24.43
C ASN A 211 1.02 31.36 -25.78
N GLY A 212 1.21 32.68 -25.92
CA GLY A 212 1.17 33.38 -27.21
C GLY A 212 -0.16 34.01 -27.59
N TYR A 213 -1.08 34.21 -26.64
CA TYR A 213 -2.34 34.93 -26.82
C TYR A 213 -2.35 36.37 -26.27
#